data_AF-A0A480A386-F1
#
_entry.id   AF-A0A480A386-F1
#
_cell.length_a   1.000
_cell.length_b   1.000
_cell.length_c   1.000
_cell.angle_alpha   90.00
_cell.angle_beta   90.00
_cell.angle_gamma   90.00
#
_symmetry.space_group_name_H-M   'P 1'
#
loop_
_entity.id
_entity.type
_entity.pdbx_description
1 polymer ?
#
loop_
_entity_poly.entity_id
_entity_poly.type
_entity_poly.pdbx_seq_one_letter_code
_entity_poly.pdbx_strand_id
1 'polypeptide(L)' 'MPYTNEEGGLLNNFAQEPKVYQAEPPTDGQKRNYIILGIAAALLVGGLIFVAFTVSNVN' A
#
# COMPACT_ATOMS: atom_id res chain seq x y z
N MET A 1 -20.48 -20.82 -16.40
CA MET A 1 -19.14 -21.44 -16.32
C MET A 1 -18.10 -20.34 -16.54
N PRO A 2 -17.00 -20.30 -15.77
CA PRO A 2 -15.98 -19.25 -15.86
C PRO A 2 -15.25 -19.23 -17.22
N TYR A 3 -15.45 -20.25 -18.04
CA TYR A 3 -15.10 -20.28 -19.45
C TYR A 3 -16.33 -19.90 -20.27
N THR A 4 -16.49 -18.62 -20.59
CA THR A 4 -17.59 -18.17 -21.45
C THR A 4 -17.30 -18.53 -22.89
N ASN A 5 -18.37 -18.87 -23.62
CA ASN A 5 -18.36 -19.27 -25.01
C ASN A 5 -17.49 -18.33 -25.86
N GLU A 6 -16.58 -18.91 -26.62
CA GLU A 6 -15.95 -18.27 -27.77
C GLU A 6 -17.05 -17.73 -28.70
N GLU A 7 -16.83 -16.66 -29.48
CA GLU A 7 -17.87 -16.09 -30.37
C GLU A 7 -18.46 -17.13 -31.35
N GLY A 8 -17.74 -18.23 -31.61
CA GLY A 8 -18.20 -19.38 -32.39
C GLY A 8 -18.95 -20.48 -31.61
N GLY A 9 -19.18 -20.32 -30.30
CA GLY A 9 -19.89 -21.28 -29.45
C GLY A 9 -19.03 -22.41 -28.86
N LEU A 10 -17.71 -22.36 -29.03
CA LEU A 10 -16.78 -23.36 -28.49
C LEU A 10 -16.33 -23.02 -27.06
N LEU A 11 -15.88 -24.05 -26.33
CA LEU A 11 -15.33 -23.90 -24.98
C LEU A 11 -13.97 -23.21 -25.07
N ASN A 12 -13.86 -22.03 -24.45
CA ASN A 12 -12.60 -21.29 -24.39
C ASN A 12 -11.63 -21.93 -23.37
N ASN A 13 -10.49 -22.43 -23.85
CA ASN A 13 -9.40 -23.01 -23.03
C ASN A 13 -8.21 -22.04 -22.84
N PHE A 14 -8.36 -20.76 -23.19
CA PHE A 14 -7.37 -19.73 -22.88
C PHE A 14 -7.53 -19.25 -21.44
N ALA A 15 -6.42 -18.79 -20.85
CA ALA A 15 -6.44 -18.17 -19.54
C ALA A 15 -7.28 -16.88 -19.58
N GLN A 16 -8.13 -16.68 -18.59
CA GLN A 16 -8.89 -15.43 -18.45
C GLN A 16 -7.90 -14.28 -18.25
N GLU A 17 -7.97 -13.27 -19.11
CA GLU A 17 -7.15 -12.07 -18.94
C GLU A 17 -7.50 -11.41 -17.60
N PRO A 18 -6.48 -11.10 -16.76
CA PRO A 18 -6.73 -10.39 -15.53
C PRO A 18 -7.27 -9.00 -15.85
N LYS A 19 -8.30 -8.57 -15.12
CA LYS A 19 -8.79 -7.20 -15.21
C LYS A 19 -7.66 -6.25 -14.80
N VAL A 20 -7.14 -5.52 -15.77
CA VAL A 20 -6.12 -4.49 -15.54
C VAL A 20 -6.79 -3.34 -14.81
N TYR A 21 -6.34 -3.03 -13.59
CA TYR A 21 -6.75 -1.84 -12.85
C TYR A 21 -5.62 -0.80 -12.89
N GLN A 22 -6.00 0.47 -13.01
CA GLN A 22 -5.05 1.57 -12.93
C GLN A 22 -4.89 2.03 -11.48
N ALA A 23 -3.72 2.52 -11.13
CA ALA A 23 -3.52 3.17 -9.86
C ALA A 23 -4.26 4.51 -9.84
N GLU A 24 -5.14 4.70 -8.85
CA GLU A 24 -5.79 5.98 -8.62
C GLU A 24 -4.89 6.89 -7.77
N PRO A 25 -4.88 8.21 -8.04
CA PRO A 25 -4.20 9.14 -7.16
C PRO A 25 -4.83 9.13 -5.76
N PRO A 26 -4.06 9.43 -4.70
CA PRO A 26 -4.61 9.45 -3.35
C PRO A 26 -5.70 10.52 -3.21
N THR A 27 -6.80 10.13 -2.56
CA THR A 27 -7.86 11.03 -2.12
C THR A 27 -7.34 12.01 -1.06
N ASP A 28 -8.07 13.10 -0.82
CA ASP A 28 -7.65 14.09 0.19
C ASP A 28 -7.63 13.50 1.62
N GLY A 29 -8.50 12.53 1.91
CA GLY A 29 -8.45 11.77 3.15
C GLY A 29 -7.17 10.94 3.28
N GLN A 30 -6.74 10.27 2.21
CA GLN A 30 -5.49 9.50 2.18
C GLN A 30 -4.28 10.42 2.33
N LYS A 31 -4.24 11.58 1.65
CA LYS A 31 -3.17 12.57 1.80
C LYS A 31 -3.03 13.03 3.25
N ARG A 32 -4.15 13.35 3.91
CA ARG A 32 -4.15 13.73 5.33
C ARG A 32 -3.60 12.62 6.22
N ASN A 33 -4.03 11.38 5.98
CA ASN A 33 -3.54 10.23 6.75
C ASN A 33 -2.04 10.01 6.55
N TYR A 34 -1.51 10.20 5.35
CA TYR A 34 -0.07 10.10 5.10
C TYR A 34 0.74 11.14 5.87
N ILE A 35 0.24 12.36 5.98
CA ILE A 35 0.88 13.40 6.81
C ILE A 35 0.88 12.97 8.29
N ILE A 36 -0.25 12.48 8.80
CA ILE A 36 -0.35 12.01 10.19
C ILE A 36 0.62 10.85 10.45
N LEU A 37 0.67 9.87 9.54
CA LEU A 37 1.59 8.73 9.64
C LEU A 37 3.05 9.17 9.56
N GLY A 38 3.38 10.12 8.70
CA GLY A 38 4.72 10.70 8.59
C GLY A 38 5.17 11.38 9.89
N ILE A 39 4.28 12.18 10.50
CA ILE A 39 4.55 12.82 11.81
C ILE A 39 4.72 11.76 12.90
N ALA A 40 3.83 10.77 12.97
CA ALA A 40 3.90 9.71 13.96
C ALA A 40 5.21 8.91 13.85
N ALA A 41 5.62 8.56 12.63
CA ALA A 41 6.87 7.87 12.37
C ALA A 41 8.10 8.72 12.77
N ALA A 42 8.10 10.01 12.42
CA ALA A 42 9.19 10.91 12.78
C ALA A 42 9.34 11.07 14.30
N LEU A 43 8.22 11.23 15.02
CA LEU A 43 8.22 11.30 16.48
C LEU A 43 8.70 10.00 17.12
N LEU A 44 8.27 8.84 16.61
CA LEU A 44 8.72 7.55 17.11
C LEU A 44 10.22 7.39 16.93
N VAL A 45 10.73 7.57 15.71
CA VAL A 45 12.16 7.39 15.41
C VAL A 45 13.00 8.42 16.16
N GLY A 46 12.59 9.70 16.14
CA GLY A 46 13.28 10.76 16.89
C GLY A 46 13.28 10.52 18.39
N GLY A 47 12.18 10.04 18.96
CA GLY A 47 12.07 9.67 20.37
C GLY A 47 12.99 8.52 20.74
N LEU A 48 13.07 7.47 19.90
CA LEU A 48 13.98 6.35 20.12
C LEU A 48 15.45 6.79 20.07
N ILE A 49 15.82 7.62 19.09
CA ILE A 49 17.17 8.19 19.00
C ILE A 49 17.48 9.03 20.24
N PHE A 50 16.55 9.87 20.67
CA PHE A 50 16.69 10.69 21.86
C PHE A 50 16.94 9.82 23.10
N VAL A 51 16.08 8.82 23.35
CA VAL A 51 16.24 7.90 24.49
C VAL A 51 17.59 7.18 24.44
N ALA A 52 17.97 6.65 23.28
CA ALA A 52 19.24 5.95 23.11
C ALA A 52 20.44 6.87 23.42
N PHE A 53 20.41 8.10 22.91
CA PHE A 53 21.46 9.10 23.15
C PHE A 53 21.51 9.52 24.62
N THR A 54 20.37 9.80 25.24
CA THR A 54 20.31 10.21 26.65
C THR A 54 20.88 9.13 27.55
N VAL A 55 20.46 7.87 27.39
CA VAL A 55 20.96 6.76 28.24
C VAL A 55 22.44 6.50 27.99
N SER A 56 22.93 6.63 26.75
CA SER A 56 24.34 6.37 26.44
C SER A 56 25.30 7.44 26.97
N ASN A 57 24.83 8.67 27.20
CA ASN A 57 25.66 9.80 27.66
C ASN A 57 25.49 10.15 29.14
N VAL A 58 24.55 9.50 29.84
CA VAL A 58 24.46 9.56 31.30
C VAL A 58 25.46 8.53 31.84
N ASN A 59 26.67 9.02 32.16
CA ASN A 59 27.64 8.33 33.01
C ASN A 59 27.28 8.47 34.48
#